data_AF-A0A7V5PQP5-F1
#
_entry.id   AF-A0A7V5PQP5-F1
#
_cell.length_a   1.000
_cell.length_b   1.000
_cell.length_c   1.000
_cell.angle_alpha   90.00
_cell.angle_beta   90.00
_cell.angle_gamma   90.00
#
_symmetry.space_group_name_H-M   'P 1'
#
loop_
_entity.id
_entity.type
_entity.pdbx_description
1 polymer ?
#
loop_
_entity_poly.entity_id
_entity_poly.type
_entity_poly.pdbx_seq_one_letter_code
_entity_poly.pdbx_strand_id
1 'polypeptide(L)'
;MVLRAPGADTTDAEAGIDAVPVPEDSINNIQLMWYQNPKSTDLSYYRIYRSEDELGEKNYDLLVSKALRQPGIPDTIFIDAQDLKQNVRYYYYVTAVDKDGRESENSDTLSYRLLETASNLSLNGNSTEITTPEMRFEWWMNSGATPDLYILRVEAFISEDFHPIRYVKVINSTYNTPQSYTLSGEYLKEL
;
A
#
# COMPACT_ATOMS: atom_id res chain seq x y z
N MET A 1 13.57 -16.98 -0.77
CA MET A 1 12.48 -16.31 -0.03
C MET A 1 11.54 -15.74 -1.08
N VAL A 2 10.23 -15.71 -0.86
CA VAL A 2 9.28 -15.25 -1.91
C VAL A 2 8.40 -14.15 -1.33
N LEU A 3 8.43 -12.97 -1.97
CA LEU A 3 7.46 -11.91 -1.71
C LEU A 3 6.12 -12.35 -2.32
N ARG A 4 4.99 -12.14 -1.63
CA ARG A 4 3.69 -12.55 -2.18
C ARG A 4 3.25 -11.58 -3.28
N ALA A 5 2.69 -12.10 -4.38
CA ALA A 5 2.09 -11.25 -5.40
C ALA A 5 0.78 -10.63 -4.87
N PRO A 6 0.45 -9.37 -5.23
CA PRO A 6 -0.80 -8.72 -4.84
C PRO A 6 -2.03 -9.51 -5.36
N GLY A 7 -3.12 -9.56 -4.58
CA GLY A 7 -4.38 -10.22 -4.99
C GLY A 7 -4.66 -11.62 -4.44
N ALA A 8 -4.05 -12.05 -3.34
CA ALA A 8 -4.47 -13.27 -2.62
C ALA A 8 -5.63 -12.95 -1.64
N ASP A 9 -6.79 -12.61 -2.21
CA ASP A 9 -7.97 -12.05 -1.54
C ASP A 9 -8.88 -13.10 -0.87
N THR A 10 -8.32 -13.97 -0.01
CA THR A 10 -9.14 -14.84 0.87
C THR A 10 -8.56 -15.05 2.28
N THR A 11 -7.60 -14.22 2.72
CA THR A 11 -7.09 -14.26 4.10
C THR A 11 -7.32 -12.90 4.77
N ASP A 12 -7.57 -12.89 6.08
CA ASP A 12 -7.80 -11.67 6.89
C ASP A 12 -6.66 -10.62 6.82
N ALA A 13 -5.54 -10.96 6.16
CA ALA A 13 -4.50 -10.04 5.74
C ALA A 13 -4.11 -10.34 4.28
N GLU A 14 -4.32 -9.39 3.37
CA GLU A 14 -3.77 -9.44 2.01
C GLU A 14 -2.24 -9.36 2.12
N ALA A 15 -1.56 -10.40 1.67
CA ALA A 15 -0.12 -10.43 1.72
C ALA A 15 0.48 -10.11 0.36
N GLY A 16 1.41 -9.16 0.34
CA GLY A 16 2.09 -8.68 -0.86
C GLY A 16 2.67 -7.30 -0.60
N ILE A 17 2.46 -6.38 -1.54
CA ILE A 17 2.80 -4.96 -1.41
C ILE A 17 1.53 -4.14 -1.58
N ASP A 18 1.27 -3.24 -0.63
CA ASP A 18 0.09 -2.37 -0.68
C ASP A 18 0.39 -1.00 -0.05
N ALA A 19 -0.40 0.02 -0.40
CA ALA A 19 -0.42 1.25 0.35
C ALA A 19 -1.13 1.01 1.69
N VAL A 20 -0.63 1.63 2.76
CA VAL A 20 -1.39 1.69 4.01
C VAL A 20 -2.29 2.92 3.95
N PRO A 21 -3.62 2.78 4.08
CA PRO A 21 -4.54 3.90 4.19
C PRO A 21 -4.18 4.75 5.40
N VAL A 22 -3.94 6.03 5.17
CA VAL A 22 -3.64 7.00 6.22
C VAL A 22 -4.60 8.19 6.10
N PRO A 23 -4.89 8.91 7.20
CA PRO A 23 -5.65 10.15 7.13
C PRO A 23 -5.00 11.16 6.17
N GLU A 24 -5.81 12.08 5.64
CA GLU A 24 -5.30 13.21 4.86
C GLU A 24 -4.19 13.95 5.64
N ASP A 25 -3.16 14.42 4.93
CA ASP A 25 -1.95 15.05 5.48
C ASP A 25 -1.03 14.17 6.34
N SER A 26 -1.28 12.86 6.46
CA SER A 26 -0.36 11.92 7.11
C SER A 26 0.79 11.47 6.19
N ILE A 27 1.87 10.97 6.78
CA ILE A 27 3.00 10.41 6.02
C ILE A 27 2.51 9.17 5.25
N ASN A 28 2.82 9.13 3.95
CA ASN A 28 2.51 7.97 3.10
C ASN A 28 3.27 6.74 3.58
N ASN A 29 2.60 5.58 3.48
CA ASN A 29 3.12 4.32 3.97
C ASN A 29 2.92 3.21 2.92
N ILE A 30 3.93 2.35 2.73
CA ILE A 30 3.85 1.14 1.91
C ILE A 30 4.09 -0.07 2.81
N GLN A 31 3.15 -1.02 2.83
CA GLN A 31 3.29 -2.28 3.54
C GLN A 31 3.89 -3.34 2.63
N LEU A 32 4.87 -4.07 3.15
CA LEU A 32 5.48 -5.25 2.56
C LEU A 32 5.18 -6.46 3.42
N MET A 33 4.78 -7.56 2.79
CA MET A 33 4.58 -8.85 3.45
C MET A 33 5.22 -9.99 2.68
N TRP A 34 5.78 -10.96 3.40
CA TRP A 34 6.50 -12.09 2.80
C TRP A 34 6.33 -13.40 3.56
N TYR A 35 6.88 -14.48 3.00
CA TYR A 35 7.00 -15.75 3.71
C TYR A 35 8.44 -16.04 4.11
N GLN A 36 8.62 -16.51 5.34
CA GLN A 36 9.86 -17.19 5.70
C GLN A 36 10.02 -18.43 4.83
N ASN A 37 11.23 -18.69 4.34
CA ASN A 37 11.56 -19.98 3.73
C ASN A 37 11.49 -21.08 4.82
N PRO A 38 10.61 -22.11 4.70
CA PRO A 38 10.47 -23.16 5.71
C PRO A 38 11.75 -23.94 5.98
N LYS A 39 12.69 -23.95 5.03
CA LYS A 39 14.01 -24.58 5.19
C LYS A 39 15.00 -23.75 6.01
N SER A 40 14.68 -22.50 6.31
CA SER A 40 15.54 -21.64 7.12
C SER A 40 15.35 -21.94 8.61
N THR A 41 16.31 -22.64 9.20
CA THR A 41 16.30 -23.05 10.62
C THR A 41 17.07 -22.08 11.53
N ASP A 42 17.98 -21.31 10.95
CA ASP A 42 18.90 -20.44 11.68
C ASP A 42 18.73 -18.97 11.31
N LEU A 43 17.52 -18.58 10.93
CA LEU A 43 17.16 -17.19 10.69
C LEU A 43 17.48 -16.32 11.94
N SER A 44 18.16 -15.20 11.72
CA SER A 44 18.47 -14.20 12.73
C SER A 44 17.68 -12.90 12.52
N TYR A 45 17.63 -12.38 11.29
CA TYR A 45 16.85 -11.19 10.93
C TYR A 45 16.67 -11.11 9.41
N TYR A 46 15.87 -10.14 8.96
CA TYR A 46 15.71 -9.81 7.54
C TYR A 46 16.36 -8.46 7.22
N ARG A 47 16.83 -8.29 5.99
CA ARG A 47 17.18 -6.97 5.45
C ARG A 47 16.23 -6.60 4.33
N ILE A 48 15.69 -5.39 4.40
CA ILE A 48 14.75 -4.86 3.42
C ILE A 48 15.48 -3.77 2.64
N TYR A 49 15.40 -3.88 1.33
CA TYR A 49 16.07 -2.97 0.40
C TYR A 49 15.05 -2.25 -0.46
N ARG A 50 15.33 -0.99 -0.83
CA ARG A 50 14.49 -0.17 -1.70
C ARG A 50 15.30 0.54 -2.77
N SER A 51 14.74 0.68 -3.96
CA SER A 51 15.24 1.57 -5.02
C SER A 51 14.11 2.37 -5.67
N GLU A 52 14.44 3.52 -6.26
CA GLU A 52 13.58 4.27 -7.19
C GLU A 52 13.86 3.92 -8.66
N ASP A 53 14.86 3.06 -8.93
CA ASP A 53 15.27 2.64 -10.27
C ASP A 53 14.97 1.15 -10.49
N GLU A 54 14.39 0.82 -11.64
CA GLU A 54 14.12 -0.56 -12.06
C GLU A 54 15.42 -1.30 -12.44
N LEU A 55 16.47 -0.57 -12.82
CA LEU A 55 17.72 -1.11 -13.36
C LEU A 55 18.68 -1.58 -12.24
N GLY A 56 18.23 -2.58 -11.48
CA GLY A 56 19.08 -3.62 -10.91
C GLY A 56 19.82 -3.33 -9.58
N GLU A 57 20.33 -4.43 -9.00
CA GLU A 57 20.83 -4.65 -7.63
C GLU A 57 21.86 -3.64 -7.07
N LYS A 58 22.39 -2.70 -7.88
CA LYS A 58 23.40 -1.73 -7.44
C LYS A 58 22.85 -0.42 -6.91
N ASN A 59 21.57 -0.13 -7.16
CA ASN A 59 20.91 1.12 -6.75
C ASN A 59 19.92 0.92 -5.60
N TYR A 60 20.00 -0.22 -4.90
CA TYR A 60 19.15 -0.50 -3.76
C TYR A 60 19.83 -0.06 -2.46
N ASP A 61 19.16 0.81 -1.73
CA ASP A 61 19.57 1.20 -0.40
C ASP A 61 19.00 0.21 0.62
N LEU A 62 19.82 -0.15 1.61
CA LEU A 62 19.34 -0.87 2.79
C LEU A 62 18.46 0.07 3.60
N LEU A 63 17.16 -0.22 3.68
CA LEU A 63 16.23 0.55 4.49
C LEU A 63 16.32 0.18 5.97
N VAL A 64 16.30 -1.12 6.26
CA VAL A 64 16.25 -1.60 7.64
C VAL A 64 16.75 -3.05 7.75
N SER A 65 17.36 -3.36 8.88
CA SER A 65 17.56 -4.73 9.37
C SER A 65 16.45 -5.05 10.37
N LYS A 66 15.46 -5.84 9.96
CA LYS A 66 14.27 -6.17 10.74
C LYS A 66 14.48 -7.45 11.56
N ALA A 67 14.50 -7.29 12.88
CA ALA A 67 14.62 -8.41 13.81
C ALA A 67 13.38 -9.34 13.77
N LEU A 68 13.55 -10.55 14.29
CA LEU A 68 12.43 -11.47 14.53
C LEU A 68 11.55 -10.93 15.65
N ARG A 69 10.27 -11.32 15.64
CA ARG A 69 9.34 -10.99 16.72
C ARG A 69 9.80 -11.59 18.04
N GLN A 70 10.28 -12.84 17.99
CA GLN A 70 10.90 -13.60 19.08
C GLN A 70 11.89 -14.62 18.47
N PRO A 71 12.80 -15.22 19.24
CA PRO A 71 13.68 -16.27 18.73
C PRO A 71 12.87 -17.40 18.04
N GLY A 72 13.15 -17.64 16.76
CA GLY A 72 12.45 -18.64 15.95
C GLY A 72 11.06 -18.25 15.46
N ILE A 73 10.56 -17.06 15.81
CA ILE A 73 9.27 -16.53 15.34
C ILE A 73 9.53 -15.36 14.38
N PRO A 74 9.46 -15.58 13.06
CA PRO A 74 9.75 -14.53 12.09
C PRO A 74 8.73 -13.39 12.20
N ASP A 75 9.21 -12.17 12.00
CA ASP A 75 8.34 -11.04 11.70
C ASP A 75 8.43 -10.75 10.20
N THR A 76 7.30 -10.92 9.51
CA THR A 76 7.23 -10.98 8.05
C THR A 76 6.46 -9.82 7.41
N ILE A 77 6.26 -8.75 8.20
CA ILE A 77 5.55 -7.54 7.78
C ILE A 77 6.45 -6.33 8.03
N PHE A 78 6.57 -5.43 7.07
CA PHE A 78 7.28 -4.16 7.24
C PHE A 78 6.46 -3.02 6.65
N ILE A 79 6.45 -1.88 7.33
CA ILE A 79 5.82 -0.64 6.85
C ILE A 79 6.95 0.33 6.54
N ASP A 80 7.13 0.64 5.25
CA ASP A 80 7.97 1.72 4.80
C ASP A 80 7.21 3.04 4.95
N ALA A 81 7.73 3.93 5.78
CA ALA A 81 7.18 5.26 6.07
C ALA A 81 8.22 6.37 5.80
N GLN A 82 9.33 6.05 5.10
CA GLN A 82 10.51 6.93 5.03
C GLN A 82 10.61 7.60 3.66
N ASP A 83 10.40 8.92 3.62
CA ASP A 83 10.61 9.78 2.44
C ASP A 83 9.82 9.36 1.18
N LEU A 84 8.67 8.73 1.36
CA LEU A 84 7.82 8.26 0.28
C LEU A 84 7.11 9.41 -0.43
N LYS A 85 7.34 9.53 -1.74
CA LYS A 85 6.74 10.53 -2.61
C LYS A 85 5.64 9.90 -3.47
N GLN A 86 4.58 10.68 -3.69
CA GLN A 86 3.56 10.32 -4.67
C GLN A 86 4.13 10.34 -6.09
N ASN A 87 3.56 9.52 -6.95
CA ASN A 87 3.92 9.31 -8.35
C ASN A 87 5.34 8.77 -8.59
N VAL A 88 6.07 8.38 -7.54
CA VAL A 88 7.35 7.67 -7.62
C VAL A 88 7.09 6.17 -7.49
N ARG A 89 7.72 5.38 -8.38
CA ARG A 89 7.68 3.92 -8.29
C ARG A 89 8.87 3.46 -7.46
N TYR A 90 8.57 2.75 -6.38
CA TYR A 90 9.56 2.13 -5.51
C TYR A 90 9.62 0.63 -5.79
N TYR A 91 10.82 0.08 -5.76
CA TYR A 91 11.10 -1.33 -5.96
C TYR A 91 11.69 -1.90 -4.67
N TYR A 92 11.28 -3.10 -4.28
CA TYR A 92 11.66 -3.72 -3.02
C TYR A 92 12.07 -5.17 -3.21
N TYR A 93 13.09 -5.59 -2.47
CA TYR A 93 13.38 -7.00 -2.22
C TYR A 93 13.81 -7.19 -0.76
N VAL A 94 13.78 -8.45 -0.33
CA VAL A 94 14.14 -8.83 1.04
C VAL A 94 15.11 -10.01 1.01
N THR A 95 16.11 -9.96 1.90
CA THR A 95 17.03 -11.07 2.15
C THR A 95 16.90 -11.54 3.60
N ALA A 96 17.26 -12.80 3.83
CA ALA A 96 17.36 -13.37 5.17
C ALA A 96 18.82 -13.42 5.60
N VAL A 97 19.10 -13.11 6.86
CA VAL A 97 20.42 -13.26 7.47
C VAL A 97 20.36 -14.36 8.53
N ASP A 98 21.29 -15.32 8.45
CA ASP A 98 21.40 -16.40 9.42
C ASP A 98 22.16 -15.97 10.70
N LYS A 99 22.19 -16.83 11.72
CA LYS A 99 22.90 -16.58 12.99
C LYS A 99 24.43 -16.46 12.83
N ASP A 100 24.98 -16.97 11.74
CA ASP A 100 26.40 -16.83 11.40
C ASP A 100 26.69 -15.53 10.64
N GLY A 101 25.65 -14.73 10.34
CA GLY A 101 25.75 -13.47 9.63
C GLY A 101 25.80 -13.62 8.10
N ARG A 102 25.48 -14.79 7.54
CA ARG A 102 25.40 -14.99 6.09
C ARG A 102 24.05 -14.52 5.57
N GLU A 103 24.09 -13.71 4.53
CA GLU A 103 22.92 -13.20 3.84
C GLU A 103 22.53 -14.11 2.67
N SER A 104 21.24 -14.35 2.49
CA SER A 104 20.71 -15.12 1.37
C SER A 104 20.76 -14.37 0.05
N GLU A 105 20.48 -15.08 -1.05
CA GLU A 105 20.06 -14.42 -2.30
C GLU A 105 18.80 -13.56 -2.09
N ASN A 106 18.64 -12.57 -2.97
CA ASN A 106 17.48 -11.68 -3.01
C ASN A 106 16.18 -12.46 -3.24
N SER A 107 15.08 -12.00 -2.66
CA SER A 107 13.75 -12.43 -3.08
C SER A 107 13.43 -11.96 -4.49
N ASP A 108 12.28 -12.40 -5.02
CA ASP A 108 11.63 -11.69 -6.12
C ASP A 108 11.48 -10.20 -5.79
N THR A 109 11.51 -9.35 -6.81
CA THR A 109 11.33 -7.90 -6.67
C THR A 109 9.86 -7.55 -6.81
N LEU A 110 9.33 -6.79 -5.86
CA LEU A 110 8.03 -6.13 -5.97
C LEU A 110 8.21 -4.65 -6.28
N SER A 111 7.20 -4.04 -6.90
CA SER A 111 7.17 -2.59 -7.04
C SER A 111 5.81 -2.02 -6.71
N TYR A 112 5.81 -0.80 -6.18
CA TYR A 112 4.60 -0.07 -5.88
C TYR A 112 4.78 1.40 -6.22
N ARG A 113 3.70 2.02 -6.69
CA ARG A 113 3.67 3.45 -6.99
C ARG A 113 2.50 4.07 -6.25
N LEU A 114 2.80 4.90 -5.26
CA LEU A 114 1.80 5.70 -4.57
C LEU A 114 1.21 6.70 -5.57
N LEU A 115 -0.09 6.70 -5.73
CA LEU A 115 -0.80 7.71 -6.49
C LEU A 115 -1.29 8.81 -5.54
N GLU A 116 -1.63 9.96 -6.09
CA GLU A 116 -2.35 10.98 -5.32
C GLU A 116 -3.69 10.41 -4.85
N THR A 117 -3.92 10.48 -3.54
CA THR A 117 -5.20 10.08 -2.95
C THR A 117 -6.29 10.98 -3.50
N ALA A 118 -7.45 10.40 -3.78
CA ALA A 118 -8.58 11.20 -4.24
C ALA A 118 -9.01 12.18 -3.14
N SER A 119 -9.12 13.47 -3.48
CA SER A 119 -9.58 14.49 -2.55
C SER A 119 -11.10 14.42 -2.39
N ASN A 120 -11.58 14.49 -1.15
CA ASN A 120 -13.01 14.54 -0.87
C ASN A 120 -13.48 16.00 -0.93
N LEU A 121 -14.28 16.34 -1.94
CA LEU A 121 -14.66 17.72 -2.20
C LEU A 121 -15.98 18.14 -1.55
N SER A 122 -16.76 17.22 -0.96
CA SER A 122 -17.91 17.57 -0.13
C SER A 122 -18.51 16.38 0.62
N LEU A 123 -18.80 16.58 1.92
CA LEU A 123 -19.97 16.02 2.61
C LEU A 123 -20.85 17.23 2.95
N ASN A 124 -21.76 17.60 2.05
CA ASN A 124 -22.78 18.64 2.19
C ASN A 124 -22.50 19.72 3.25
N GLY A 125 -21.70 20.73 2.87
CA GLY A 125 -21.32 21.82 3.77
C GLY A 125 -22.52 22.40 4.53
N ASN A 126 -22.48 22.29 5.86
CA ASN A 126 -23.37 22.97 6.82
C ASN A 126 -24.88 22.92 6.53
N SER A 127 -25.39 21.97 5.75
CA SER A 127 -26.84 21.83 5.52
C SER A 127 -27.50 21.12 6.69
N THR A 128 -28.51 21.73 7.29
CA THR A 128 -29.30 21.11 8.37
C THR A 128 -30.17 19.94 7.90
N GLU A 129 -30.40 19.83 6.59
CA GLU A 129 -31.09 18.69 5.96
C GLU A 129 -30.31 18.20 4.75
N ILE A 130 -29.86 16.96 4.82
CA ILE A 130 -29.24 16.23 3.71
C ILE A 130 -30.27 15.20 3.24
N THR A 131 -31.02 15.56 2.20
CA THR A 131 -32.05 14.68 1.59
C THR A 131 -31.45 13.62 0.68
N THR A 132 -30.28 13.89 0.08
CA THR A 132 -29.45 12.90 -0.61
C THR A 132 -27.99 13.25 -0.37
N PRO A 133 -27.24 12.51 0.46
CA PRO A 133 -25.82 12.74 0.62
C PRO A 133 -25.10 12.46 -0.71
N GLU A 134 -24.08 13.27 -1.00
CA GLU A 134 -23.18 13.08 -2.13
C GLU A 134 -21.74 13.22 -1.65
N MET A 135 -20.86 12.34 -2.11
CA MET A 135 -19.41 12.45 -1.97
C MET A 135 -18.77 12.50 -3.35
N ARG A 136 -18.00 13.55 -3.59
CA ARG A 136 -17.29 13.76 -4.86
C ARG A 136 -15.80 13.58 -4.65
N PHE A 137 -15.21 12.71 -5.45
CA PHE A 137 -13.80 12.38 -5.47
C PHE A 137 -13.16 12.94 -6.74
N GLU A 138 -12.00 13.57 -6.61
CA GLU A 138 -11.15 13.95 -7.74
C GLU A 138 -9.72 13.46 -7.53
N TRP A 139 -9.07 13.04 -8.62
CA TRP A 139 -7.65 12.68 -8.61
C TRP A 139 -6.97 13.07 -9.92
N TRP A 140 -5.68 13.41 -9.83
CA TRP A 140 -4.87 13.82 -10.97
C TRP A 140 -4.04 12.67 -11.53
N MET A 141 -3.71 12.79 -12.81
CA MET A 141 -2.72 11.95 -13.47
C MET A 141 -1.54 12.81 -13.88
N ASN A 142 -0.33 12.41 -13.51
CA ASN A 142 0.88 12.92 -14.13
C ASN A 142 1.18 12.09 -15.40
N SER A 143 1.45 12.77 -16.52
CA SER A 143 1.54 12.14 -17.84
C SER A 143 2.64 11.07 -17.91
N GLY A 144 2.38 9.96 -18.62
CA GLY A 144 3.40 8.96 -18.98
C GLY A 144 3.01 7.51 -18.72
N ALA A 145 1.98 7.26 -17.90
CA ALA A 145 1.43 5.92 -17.69
C ALA A 145 -0.04 6.02 -17.24
N THR A 146 -0.96 6.12 -18.20
CA THR A 146 -2.41 6.06 -17.93
C THR A 146 -2.80 4.61 -17.64
N PRO A 147 -3.22 4.27 -16.41
CA PRO A 147 -3.78 2.95 -16.16
C PRO A 147 -5.07 2.79 -16.97
N ASP A 148 -5.48 1.57 -17.29
CA ASP A 148 -6.77 1.33 -17.97
C ASP A 148 -7.96 1.51 -17.00
N LEU A 149 -7.71 1.24 -15.71
CA LEU A 149 -8.71 1.14 -14.65
C LEU A 149 -8.18 1.77 -13.36
N TYR A 150 -9.09 2.34 -12.58
CA TYR A 150 -8.90 2.74 -11.19
C TYR A 150 -9.77 1.87 -10.29
N ILE A 151 -9.30 1.64 -9.07
CA ILE A 151 -10.11 1.08 -7.98
C ILE A 151 -10.29 2.20 -6.96
N LEU A 152 -11.52 2.71 -6.84
CA LEU A 152 -11.90 3.64 -5.78
C LEU A 152 -12.33 2.81 -4.56
N ARG A 153 -11.53 2.86 -3.51
CA ARG A 153 -11.79 2.25 -2.20
C ARG A 153 -12.11 3.36 -1.20
N VAL A 154 -13.20 3.21 -0.45
CA VAL A 154 -13.55 4.10 0.68
C VAL A 154 -13.55 3.27 1.95
N GLU A 155 -12.83 3.75 2.95
CA GLU A 155 -12.67 3.12 4.25
C GLU A 155 -13.15 4.06 5.35
N ALA A 156 -13.83 3.49 6.35
CA ALA A 156 -14.22 4.22 7.54
C ALA A 156 -13.13 4.09 8.59
N PHE A 157 -12.57 5.19 9.06
CA PHE A 157 -11.55 5.19 10.13
C PHE A 157 -12.23 5.10 11.50
N ILE A 158 -12.37 3.88 12.03
CA ILE A 158 -13.00 3.63 13.34
C ILE A 158 -11.98 3.73 14.48
N SER A 159 -10.77 3.21 14.26
CA SER A 159 -9.61 3.31 15.14
C SER A 159 -8.33 3.15 14.32
N GLU A 160 -7.16 3.44 14.89
CA GLU A 160 -5.84 3.32 14.24
C GLU A 160 -5.60 1.98 13.53
N ASP A 161 -6.05 0.86 14.12
CA ASP A 161 -5.86 -0.48 13.55
C ASP A 161 -7.11 -1.05 12.85
N PHE A 162 -8.20 -0.26 12.72
CA PHE A 162 -9.46 -0.77 12.18
C PHE A 162 -10.11 0.21 11.21
N HIS A 163 -9.86 -0.06 9.92
CA HIS A 163 -10.38 0.70 8.78
C HIS A 163 -11.18 -0.23 7.86
N PRO A 164 -12.44 -0.57 8.20
CA PRO A 164 -13.24 -1.43 7.35
C PRO A 164 -13.55 -0.77 6.01
N ILE A 165 -13.44 -1.56 4.95
CA ILE A 165 -13.87 -1.17 3.60
C ILE A 165 -15.37 -0.99 3.61
N ARG A 166 -15.82 0.19 3.18
CA ARG A 166 -17.23 0.50 3.07
C ARG A 166 -17.72 0.57 1.62
N TYR A 167 -16.81 0.89 0.69
CA TYR A 167 -17.14 0.98 -0.72
C TYR A 167 -15.94 0.60 -1.58
N VAL A 168 -16.20 -0.15 -2.65
CA VAL A 168 -15.21 -0.44 -3.70
C VAL A 168 -15.87 -0.29 -5.06
N LYS A 169 -15.20 0.42 -5.97
CA LYS A 169 -15.65 0.55 -7.36
C LYS A 169 -14.48 0.53 -8.32
N VAL A 170 -14.60 -0.29 -9.34
CA VAL A 170 -13.74 -0.22 -10.52
C VAL A 170 -14.27 0.86 -11.46
N ILE A 171 -13.39 1.78 -11.87
CA ILE A 171 -13.68 2.94 -12.70
C ILE A 171 -12.76 2.88 -13.91
N ASN A 172 -13.32 2.93 -15.12
CA ASN A 172 -12.51 3.00 -16.33
C ASN A 172 -11.83 4.37 -16.41
N SER A 173 -10.55 4.39 -16.77
CA SER A 173 -9.85 5.64 -17.00
C SER A 173 -10.46 6.41 -18.16
N THR A 174 -10.60 7.72 -17.99
CA THR A 174 -11.00 8.63 -19.06
C THR A 174 -9.80 9.47 -19.53
N TYR A 175 -9.94 10.19 -20.64
CA TYR A 175 -8.90 11.13 -21.08
C TYR A 175 -8.94 12.48 -20.34
N ASN A 176 -9.88 12.67 -19.40
CA ASN A 176 -10.02 13.91 -18.65
C ASN A 176 -8.96 14.01 -17.54
N THR A 177 -8.60 15.22 -17.14
CA THR A 177 -7.77 15.45 -15.94
C THR A 177 -8.25 16.74 -15.26
N PRO A 178 -8.65 16.71 -13.97
CA PRO A 178 -8.68 15.52 -13.09
C PRO A 178 -9.72 14.48 -13.52
N GLN A 179 -9.51 13.23 -13.11
CA GLN A 179 -10.58 12.23 -13.09
C GLN A 179 -11.52 12.57 -11.93
N SER A 180 -12.80 12.21 -12.07
CA SER A 180 -13.77 12.43 -10.99
C SER A 180 -14.79 11.32 -10.89
N TYR A 181 -15.25 11.04 -9.68
CA TYR A 181 -16.35 10.11 -9.41
C TYR A 181 -17.24 10.64 -8.28
N THR A 182 -18.55 10.54 -8.46
CA THR A 182 -19.53 10.95 -7.45
C THR A 182 -20.28 9.73 -6.95
N LEU A 183 -20.23 9.52 -5.64
CA LEU A 183 -21.17 8.65 -4.95
C LEU A 183 -22.36 9.46 -4.48
N SER A 184 -23.56 8.91 -4.64
CA SER A 184 -24.79 9.46 -4.09
C SER A 184 -25.66 8.35 -3.49
N GLY A 185 -26.45 8.70 -2.48
CA GLY A 185 -27.47 7.83 -1.91
C GLY A 185 -27.40 7.68 -0.39
N GLU A 186 -28.53 7.32 0.22
CA GLU A 186 -28.71 7.31 1.68
C GLU A 186 -27.68 6.45 2.45
N TYR A 187 -27.12 5.42 1.82
CA TYR A 187 -26.06 4.58 2.42
C TYR A 187 -24.79 5.37 2.79
N LEU A 188 -24.56 6.55 2.20
CA LEU A 188 -23.44 7.42 2.58
C LEU A 188 -23.57 7.96 4.02
N LYS A 189 -24.76 7.94 4.62
CA LYS A 189 -24.97 8.32 6.04
C LYS A 189 -24.37 7.29 7.01
N GLU A 190 -24.08 6.09 6.54
CA GLU A 190 -23.58 4.96 7.34
C GLU A 190 -22.10 4.62 7.05
N LEU A 191 -21.43 5.38 6.18
CA LEU A 191 -20.01 5.21 5.83
C LEU A 191 -19.07 5.78 6.90
#